data_AF-A0A954W875-F1
#
_entry.id   AF-A0A954W875-F1
#
_cell.length_a   1.000
_cell.length_b   1.000
_cell.length_c   1.000
_cell.angle_alpha   90.00
_cell.angle_beta   90.00
_cell.angle_gamma   90.00
#
_symmetry.space_group_name_H-M   'P 1'
#
loop_
_entity.id
_entity.type
_entity.pdbx_description
1 polymer ?
#
loop_
_entity_poly.entity_id
_entity_poly.type
_entity_poly.pdbx_seq_one_letter_code
_entity_poly.pdbx_strand_id
1 'polypeptide(L)'
;MDQQTEVVITGLGVVSPIGIGCEALWDSLRDGRSGVKLLPDFQGGDFAYGYGGYIADFEPKQYVKPRKSLKVMGREIQTAFAAAAMAAEQAGVEAGTIDPDRIGVVFGSEMLYGEVEELAGAYEECLAAGDQECTGYGDAAMRHVFPL
;
A
#
# COMPACT_ATOMS: atom_id res chain seq x y z
N MET A 1 -42.41 1.63 8.56
CA MET A 1 -41.34 0.63 8.60
C MET A 1 -40.11 1.34 8.10
N ASP A 2 -39.10 1.47 8.95
CA ASP A 2 -37.78 1.92 8.54
C ASP A 2 -37.23 0.84 7.61
N GLN A 3 -37.13 1.14 6.32
CA GLN A 3 -36.74 0.16 5.32
C GLN A 3 -35.23 0.09 5.35
N GLN A 4 -34.70 -0.86 6.11
CA GLN A 4 -33.26 -1.07 6.23
C GLN A 4 -32.70 -1.44 4.86
N THR A 5 -31.85 -0.58 4.31
CA THR A 5 -31.18 -0.81 3.02
C THR A 5 -30.27 -2.02 3.14
N GLU A 6 -30.47 -3.02 2.28
CA GLU A 6 -29.55 -4.16 2.16
C GLU A 6 -28.25 -3.71 1.52
N VAL A 7 -27.13 -4.09 2.14
CA VAL A 7 -25.77 -3.80 1.66
C VAL A 7 -25.12 -5.10 1.25
N VAL A 8 -24.59 -5.15 0.02
CA VAL A 8 -23.96 -6.34 -0.55
C VAL A 8 -22.56 -6.02 -1.05
N ILE A 9 -21.69 -7.03 -1.08
CA ILE A 9 -20.35 -6.94 -1.67
C ILE A 9 -20.45 -7.40 -3.12
N THR A 10 -20.22 -6.48 -4.06
CA THR A 10 -20.29 -6.78 -5.51
C THR A 10 -18.92 -7.04 -6.14
N GLY A 11 -17.85 -6.64 -5.47
CA GLY A 11 -16.48 -6.88 -5.92
C GLY A 11 -15.49 -6.79 -4.76
N LEU A 12 -14.37 -7.49 -4.92
CA LEU A 12 -13.28 -7.56 -3.96
C LEU A 12 -11.95 -7.43 -4.73
N GLY A 13 -11.00 -6.75 -4.12
CA GLY A 13 -9.64 -6.67 -4.62
C GLY A 13 -8.68 -6.68 -3.45
N VAL A 14 -7.53 -7.31 -3.64
CA VAL A 14 -6.56 -7.51 -2.58
C VAL A 14 -5.15 -7.44 -3.13
N VAL A 15 -4.27 -6.83 -2.37
CA VAL A 15 -2.83 -6.84 -2.58
C VAL A 15 -2.21 -7.29 -1.27
N SER A 16 -1.57 -8.46 -1.26
CA SER A 16 -1.05 -9.06 -0.02
C SER A 16 0.24 -9.85 -0.29
N PRO A 17 1.02 -10.16 0.77
CA PRO A 17 2.25 -10.96 0.64
C PRO A 17 2.02 -12.39 0.15
N ILE A 18 0.78 -12.88 0.18
CA ILE A 18 0.39 -14.21 -0.26
C ILE A 18 -0.41 -14.20 -1.56
N GLY A 19 -0.57 -13.06 -2.21
CA GLY A 19 -1.28 -12.97 -3.49
C GLY A 19 -1.77 -11.58 -3.80
N ILE A 20 -1.73 -11.25 -5.08
CA ILE A 20 -2.37 -10.08 -5.68
C ILE A 20 -3.58 -10.57 -6.46
N GLY A 21 -4.75 -10.05 -6.12
CA GLY A 21 -6.03 -10.55 -6.61
C GLY A 21 -6.62 -11.68 -5.76
N CYS A 22 -7.93 -11.85 -5.87
CA CYS A 22 -8.71 -12.74 -5.02
C CYS A 22 -8.39 -14.23 -5.24
N GLU A 23 -8.12 -14.64 -6.48
CA GLU A 23 -7.79 -16.03 -6.80
C GLU A 23 -6.45 -16.45 -6.18
N ALA A 24 -5.40 -15.65 -6.40
CA ALA A 24 -4.08 -15.90 -5.83
C ALA A 24 -4.10 -15.93 -4.30
N LEU A 25 -4.81 -14.99 -3.67
CA LEU A 25 -5.02 -15.00 -2.22
C LEU A 25 -5.74 -16.29 -1.77
N TRP A 26 -6.85 -16.64 -2.43
CA TRP A 26 -7.67 -17.79 -2.06
C TRP A 26 -6.90 -19.10 -2.13
N ASP A 27 -6.17 -19.32 -3.22
CA ASP A 27 -5.34 -20.50 -3.37
C ASP A 27 -4.25 -20.55 -2.29
N SER A 28 -3.62 -19.42 -1.95
CA SER A 28 -2.62 -19.38 -0.88
C SER A 28 -3.21 -19.71 0.49
N LEU A 29 -4.40 -19.21 0.79
CA LEU A 29 -5.10 -19.52 2.03
C LEU A 29 -5.51 -21.00 2.11
N ARG A 30 -6.08 -21.54 1.02
CA ARG A 30 -6.46 -22.96 0.93
C ARG A 30 -5.26 -23.88 1.14
N ASP A 31 -4.12 -23.51 0.57
CA ASP A 31 -2.91 -24.34 0.59
C ASP A 31 -2.03 -24.08 1.83
N GLY A 32 -2.43 -23.16 2.72
CA GLY A 32 -1.66 -22.82 3.93
C GLY A 32 -0.32 -22.14 3.66
N ARG A 33 -0.18 -21.43 2.54
CA ARG A 33 1.06 -20.75 2.15
C ARG A 33 1.28 -19.49 3.01
N SER A 34 2.43 -19.42 3.67
CA SER A 34 2.85 -18.24 4.42
C SER A 34 3.47 -17.18 3.50
N GLY A 35 3.14 -15.92 3.73
CA GLY A 35 3.77 -14.77 3.07
C GLY A 35 4.94 -14.18 3.86
N VAL A 36 5.21 -14.71 5.06
CA VAL A 36 6.34 -14.30 5.89
C VAL A 36 7.61 -14.88 5.29
N LYS A 37 8.53 -14.00 4.92
CA LYS A 37 9.81 -14.35 4.33
C LYS A 37 10.94 -13.53 4.95
N LEU A 38 12.14 -14.00 4.74
CA LEU A 38 13.36 -13.28 5.07
C LEU A 38 13.40 -11.99 4.23
N LEU A 39 13.62 -10.86 4.90
CA LEU A 39 13.76 -9.55 4.27
C LEU A 39 15.24 -9.38 3.89
N PRO A 40 15.57 -9.26 2.59
CA PRO A 40 16.96 -9.14 2.14
C PRO A 40 17.69 -7.95 2.77
N ASP A 41 17.01 -6.82 2.92
CA ASP A 41 17.60 -5.55 3.38
C ASP A 41 17.96 -5.56 4.87
N PHE A 42 17.45 -6.54 5.61
CA PHE A 42 17.71 -6.72 7.04
C PHE A 42 18.72 -7.85 7.30
N GLN A 43 19.35 -8.39 6.25
CA GLN A 43 20.40 -9.41 6.40
C GLN A 43 21.71 -8.78 6.88
N GLY A 44 22.23 -9.23 8.03
CA GLY A 44 23.59 -8.90 8.49
C GLY A 44 23.73 -7.64 9.35
N GLY A 45 22.64 -6.98 9.73
CA GLY A 45 22.63 -5.92 10.74
C GLY A 45 22.25 -6.41 12.14
N ASP A 46 22.39 -5.56 13.15
CA ASP A 46 21.99 -5.82 14.55
C ASP A 46 20.46 -5.82 14.77
N PHE A 47 19.67 -5.92 13.70
CA PHE A 47 18.22 -5.98 13.79
C PHE A 47 17.78 -7.36 14.29
N ALA A 48 17.06 -7.38 15.41
CA ALA A 48 16.59 -8.62 16.05
C ALA A 48 15.64 -9.46 15.18
N TYR A 49 15.04 -8.88 14.14
CA TYR A 49 14.01 -9.52 13.31
C TYR A 49 14.25 -9.21 11.82
N GLY A 50 14.64 -10.23 11.06
CA GLY A 50 14.84 -10.14 9.60
C GLY A 50 13.70 -10.74 8.78
N TYR A 51 12.50 -10.90 9.34
CA TYR A 51 11.37 -11.55 8.68
C TYR A 51 10.17 -10.61 8.56
N GLY A 52 9.44 -10.69 7.46
CA GLY A 52 8.26 -9.87 7.23
C GLY A 52 7.42 -10.32 6.04
N GLY A 53 6.24 -9.72 5.89
CA GLY A 53 5.33 -9.94 4.78
C GLY A 53 5.51 -8.88 3.69
N TYR A 54 6.60 -8.94 2.93
CA TYR A 54 6.87 -7.97 1.85
C TYR A 54 6.21 -8.41 0.54
N ILE A 55 5.52 -7.50 -0.15
CA ILE A 55 4.88 -7.76 -1.45
C ILE A 55 5.92 -7.53 -2.57
N ALA A 56 6.66 -8.58 -2.94
CA ALA A 56 7.80 -8.43 -3.86
C ALA A 56 7.41 -8.20 -5.32
N ASP A 57 6.30 -8.78 -5.75
CA ASP A 57 5.94 -8.84 -7.18
C ASP A 57 4.86 -7.81 -7.55
N PHE A 58 4.78 -6.69 -6.83
CA PHE A 58 3.79 -5.64 -7.08
C PHE A 58 4.32 -4.57 -8.04
N GLU A 59 3.83 -4.56 -9.28
CA GLU A 59 4.12 -3.51 -10.24
C GLU A 59 2.99 -2.47 -10.35
N PRO A 60 3.14 -1.26 -9.78
CA PRO A 60 2.06 -0.29 -9.70
C PRO A 60 1.61 0.23 -11.07
N LYS A 61 2.49 0.20 -12.07
CA LYS A 61 2.22 0.60 -13.46
C LYS A 61 1.17 -0.29 -14.15
N GLN A 62 0.88 -1.47 -13.61
CA GLN A 62 -0.16 -2.37 -14.13
C GLN A 62 -1.56 -1.89 -13.73
N TYR A 63 -1.69 -1.19 -12.60
CA TYR A 63 -2.97 -0.83 -11.99
C TYR A 63 -3.29 0.67 -12.11
N VAL A 64 -2.29 1.53 -11.89
CA VAL A 64 -2.47 2.98 -11.90
C VAL A 64 -2.37 3.50 -13.34
N LYS A 65 -3.51 3.62 -14.02
CA LYS A 65 -3.59 4.08 -15.43
C LYS A 65 -3.04 5.51 -15.61
N PRO A 66 -3.37 6.50 -14.76
CA PRO A 66 -2.75 7.82 -14.84
C PRO A 66 -1.31 7.75 -14.32
N ARG A 67 -0.35 7.37 -15.20
CA ARG A 67 1.06 7.15 -14.83
C ARG A 67 1.73 8.32 -14.11
N LYS A 68 1.25 9.55 -14.32
CA LYS A 68 1.75 10.75 -13.64
C LYS A 68 1.41 10.73 -12.14
N SER A 69 0.30 10.12 -11.74
CA SER A 69 -0.12 10.02 -10.34
C SER A 69 0.81 9.15 -9.50
N LEU A 70 1.52 8.20 -10.11
CA LEU A 70 2.53 7.39 -9.41
C LEU A 70 3.64 8.22 -8.75
N LYS A 71 3.90 9.43 -9.25
CA LYS A 71 4.93 10.33 -8.70
C LYS A 71 4.54 10.97 -7.36
N VAL A 72 3.29 10.82 -6.94
CA VAL A 72 2.73 11.42 -5.73
C VAL A 72 1.96 10.38 -4.92
N MET A 73 2.33 9.10 -5.07
CA MET A 73 1.72 8.00 -4.33
C MET A 73 2.82 7.22 -3.63
N GLY A 74 2.79 7.21 -2.28
CA GLY A 74 3.53 6.21 -1.51
C GLY A 74 3.07 4.80 -1.85
N ARG A 75 3.91 3.79 -1.59
CA ARG A 75 3.64 2.41 -2.01
C ARG A 75 2.32 1.87 -1.45
N GLU A 76 1.98 2.21 -0.22
CA GLU A 76 0.73 1.82 0.42
C GLU A 76 -0.48 2.35 -0.36
N ILE A 77 -0.45 3.62 -0.78
CA ILE A 77 -1.49 4.22 -1.62
C ILE A 77 -1.56 3.53 -2.97
N GLN A 78 -0.43 3.15 -3.57
CA GLN A 78 -0.41 2.39 -4.82
C GLN A 78 -1.09 1.03 -4.65
N THR A 79 -0.79 0.30 -3.57
CA THR A 79 -1.42 -1.00 -3.28
C THR A 79 -2.91 -0.88 -2.98
N ALA A 80 -3.32 0.14 -2.22
CA ALA A 80 -4.72 0.42 -1.93
C ALA A 80 -5.50 0.78 -3.21
N PHE A 81 -4.92 1.62 -4.07
CA PHE A 81 -5.51 1.95 -5.36
C PHE A 81 -5.66 0.72 -6.24
N ALA A 82 -4.64 -0.15 -6.31
CA ALA A 82 -4.69 -1.38 -7.07
C ALA A 82 -5.79 -2.33 -6.57
N ALA A 83 -5.92 -2.49 -5.25
CA ALA A 83 -6.99 -3.26 -4.63
C ALA A 83 -8.39 -2.69 -4.97
N ALA A 84 -8.56 -1.38 -4.84
CA ALA A 84 -9.82 -0.71 -5.18
C ALA A 84 -10.17 -0.83 -6.67
N ALA A 85 -9.18 -0.71 -7.56
CA ALA A 85 -9.36 -0.87 -9.01
C ALA A 85 -9.81 -2.30 -9.37
N MET A 86 -9.17 -3.33 -8.80
CA MET A 86 -9.59 -4.73 -8.98
C MET A 86 -11.01 -4.98 -8.46
N ALA A 87 -11.36 -4.42 -7.31
CA ALA A 87 -12.71 -4.54 -6.75
C ALA A 87 -13.76 -3.88 -7.65
N ALA A 88 -13.48 -2.68 -8.15
CA ALA A 88 -14.37 -1.96 -9.07
C ALA A 88 -14.55 -2.72 -10.39
N GLU A 89 -13.48 -3.27 -10.95
CA GLU A 89 -13.52 -4.10 -12.15
C GLU A 89 -14.37 -5.37 -11.93
N GLN A 90 -14.15 -6.09 -10.83
CA GLN A 90 -14.95 -7.28 -10.50
C GLN A 90 -16.44 -6.94 -10.29
N ALA A 91 -16.73 -5.77 -9.73
CA ALA A 91 -18.10 -5.28 -9.53
C ALA A 91 -18.76 -4.77 -10.83
N GLY A 92 -18.04 -4.67 -11.94
CA GLY A 92 -18.53 -4.07 -13.18
C GLY A 92 -18.77 -2.57 -13.08
N VAL A 93 -18.07 -1.88 -12.17
CA VAL A 93 -18.17 -0.42 -12.01
C VAL A 93 -17.22 0.24 -13.00
N GLU A 94 -17.79 0.77 -14.08
CA GLU A 94 -17.07 1.49 -15.13
C GLU A 94 -17.28 3.01 -15.01
N ALA A 95 -16.35 3.78 -15.56
CA ALA A 95 -16.46 5.23 -15.55
C ALA A 95 -17.72 5.70 -16.31
N GLY A 96 -18.61 6.41 -15.62
CA GLY A 96 -19.84 6.95 -16.19
C GLY A 96 -21.04 6.01 -16.17
N THR A 97 -20.93 4.79 -15.63
CA THR A 97 -22.10 3.89 -15.49
C THR A 97 -22.92 4.14 -14.22
N ILE A 98 -22.35 4.85 -13.26
CA ILE A 98 -23.00 5.24 -12.01
C ILE A 98 -22.87 6.77 -11.87
N ASP A 99 -23.94 7.40 -11.40
CA ASP A 99 -23.94 8.81 -11.02
C ASP A 99 -22.82 9.09 -10.01
N PRO A 100 -21.87 10.00 -10.29
CA PRO A 100 -20.77 10.31 -9.37
C PRO A 100 -21.25 10.72 -7.97
N ASP A 101 -22.41 11.37 -7.84
CA ASP A 101 -22.96 11.78 -6.54
C ASP A 101 -23.50 10.59 -5.72
N ARG A 102 -23.55 9.41 -6.33
CA ARG A 102 -23.96 8.13 -5.72
C ARG A 102 -22.78 7.21 -5.42
N ILE A 103 -21.55 7.63 -5.70
CA ILE A 103 -20.32 6.89 -5.36
C ILE A 103 -19.63 7.58 -4.19
N GLY A 104 -19.32 6.81 -3.15
CA GLY A 104 -18.50 7.23 -2.03
C GLY A 104 -17.27 6.35 -1.88
N VAL A 105 -16.21 6.91 -1.30
CA VAL A 105 -15.00 6.17 -0.91
C VAL A 105 -14.80 6.35 0.59
N VAL A 106 -14.69 5.24 1.30
CA VAL A 106 -14.22 5.21 2.68
C VAL A 106 -12.87 4.52 2.67
N PHE A 107 -11.82 5.28 2.91
CA PHE A 107 -10.45 4.79 2.97
C PHE A 107 -9.94 4.89 4.40
N GLY A 108 -9.39 3.79 4.91
CA GLY A 108 -8.79 3.70 6.24
C GLY A 108 -7.36 3.18 6.14
N SER A 109 -6.45 3.84 6.85
CA SER A 109 -5.09 3.39 7.10
C SER A 109 -4.72 3.76 8.53
N GLU A 110 -3.85 2.97 9.16
CA GLU A 110 -3.28 3.32 10.47
C GLU A 110 -2.06 4.23 10.26
N MET A 111 -0.93 3.64 9.88
CA MET A 111 0.29 4.34 9.51
C MET A 111 0.66 4.00 8.08
N LEU A 112 1.01 5.05 7.33
CA LEU A 112 1.69 4.93 6.03
C LEU A 112 3.16 5.17 6.35
N TYR A 113 3.94 4.10 6.36
CA TYR A 113 5.34 4.14 6.77
C TYR A 113 6.22 4.72 5.67
N GLY A 114 5.81 4.63 4.41
CA GLY A 114 6.69 4.87 3.27
C GLY A 114 7.72 3.75 3.12
N GLU A 115 8.47 3.78 2.03
CA GLU A 115 9.58 2.83 1.84
C GLU A 115 10.72 3.17 2.81
N VAL A 116 11.44 2.16 3.29
CA VAL A 116 12.55 2.33 4.23
C VAL A 116 13.60 3.27 3.66
N GLU A 117 13.84 3.21 2.36
CA GLU A 117 14.77 4.05 1.62
C GLU A 117 14.37 5.54 1.66
N GLU A 118 13.08 5.85 1.67
CA GLU A 118 12.58 7.23 1.76
C GLU A 118 12.82 7.81 3.15
N LEU A 119 12.59 7.01 4.20
CA LEU A 119 12.85 7.40 5.58
C LEU A 119 14.35 7.48 5.88
N ALA A 120 15.14 6.55 5.31
CA ALA A 120 16.58 6.47 5.52
C ALA A 120 17.30 7.74 5.06
N GLY A 121 16.92 8.31 3.91
CA GLY A 121 17.54 9.55 3.41
C GLY A 121 17.42 10.73 4.38
N ALA A 122 16.28 10.87 5.05
CA ALA A 122 16.09 11.91 6.06
C ALA A 122 16.92 11.66 7.33
N TYR A 123 17.05 10.40 7.76
CA TYR A 123 17.93 10.01 8.86
C TYR A 123 19.41 10.23 8.55
N GLU A 124 19.86 9.87 7.35
CA GLU A 124 21.24 10.09 6.89
C GLU A 124 21.60 11.58 6.93
N GLU A 125 20.67 12.46 6.54
CA GLU A 125 20.87 13.90 6.57
C GLU A 125 21.02 14.45 8.01
N CYS A 126 20.19 13.99 8.95
CA CYS A 126 20.36 14.31 10.39
C CYS A 126 21.75 13.89 10.90
N LEU A 127 22.13 12.64 10.62
CA LEU A 127 23.38 12.06 11.10
C LEU A 127 24.59 12.80 10.52
N ALA A 128 24.54 13.15 9.24
CA ALA A 128 25.58 13.95 8.57
C ALA A 128 25.70 15.36 9.17
N ALA A 129 24.61 15.93 9.69
CA ALA A 129 24.61 17.20 10.40
C ALA A 129 25.11 17.10 11.86
N GLY A 130 25.41 15.90 12.36
CA GLY A 130 25.79 15.65 13.75
C GLY A 130 24.60 15.67 14.72
N ASP A 131 23.37 15.68 14.22
CA ASP A 131 22.14 15.63 15.01
C ASP A 131 21.80 14.17 15.35
N GLN A 132 22.40 13.67 16.44
CA GLN A 132 22.20 12.30 16.91
C GLN A 132 20.78 12.02 17.42
N GLU A 133 20.05 13.06 17.83
CA GLU A 133 18.65 12.96 18.25
C GLU A 133 17.69 13.13 17.06
N CYS A 134 18.22 13.47 15.87
CA CYS A 134 17.50 13.71 14.62
C CYS A 134 16.29 14.66 14.82
N THR A 135 16.49 15.70 15.62
CA THR A 135 15.51 16.77 15.86
C THR A 135 15.09 17.49 14.56
N GLY A 136 15.95 17.53 13.54
CA GLY A 136 15.65 18.06 12.21
C GLY A 136 14.91 17.10 11.25
N TYR A 137 14.55 15.89 11.71
CA TYR A 137 13.98 14.85 10.84
C TYR A 137 12.77 15.33 10.04
N GLY A 138 11.84 16.05 10.67
CA GLY A 138 10.61 16.50 9.99
C GLY A 138 10.91 17.36 8.76
N ASP A 139 11.85 18.29 8.88
CA ASP A 139 12.24 19.17 7.77
C ASP A 139 13.00 18.40 6.68
N ALA A 140 13.83 17.43 7.06
CA ALA A 140 14.54 16.55 6.13
C ALA A 140 13.55 15.62 5.38
N ALA A 141 12.64 14.99 6.09
CA ALA A 141 11.63 14.07 5.55
C ALA A 141 10.78 14.73 4.46
N MET A 142 10.44 16.02 4.60
CA MET A 142 9.69 16.76 3.57
C MET A 142 10.40 16.86 2.21
N ARG A 143 11.72 16.60 2.14
CA ARG A 143 12.50 16.59 0.88
C ARG A 143 12.64 15.19 0.27
N HIS A 144 12.52 14.14 1.08
CA HIS A 144 12.81 12.76 0.68
C HIS A 144 11.57 11.88 0.55
N VAL A 145 10.51 12.16 1.33
CA VAL A 145 9.28 11.36 1.39
C VAL A 145 8.25 11.90 0.40
N PHE A 146 7.51 11.00 -0.25
CA PHE A 146 6.43 11.43 -1.15
C PHE A 146 5.36 12.22 -0.40
N PRO A 147 4.82 13.31 -1.00
CA PRO A 147 3.61 13.93 -0.46
C PRO A 147 2.49 12.89 -0.49
N LEU A 148 1.79 12.75 0.65
CA LEU A 148 0.60 11.88 0.81
C LEU A 148 -0.44 12.10 -0.28
#